data_AF-A0AAD4C0S6-F1
#
_entry.id   AF-A0AAD4C0S6-F1
#
_cell.length_a   1.000
_cell.length_b   1.000
_cell.length_c   1.000
_cell.angle_alpha   90.00
_cell.angle_beta   90.00
_cell.angle_gamma   90.00
#
_symmetry.space_group_name_H-M   'P 1'
#
loop_
_entity.id
_entity.type
_entity.pdbx_description
1 polymer ?
#
loop_
_entity_poly.entity_id
_entity_poly.type
_entity_poly.pdbx_seq_one_letter_code
_entity_poly.pdbx_strand_id
1 'polypeptide(L)'
;MHFSLGEEANRLHWEANILYWAKVLLKLTYDYIDHCIDNANQPPLFEIPRLCFVDARLLVGFSEGPLPNAGASGKQKSGGFSSVYLAEEVITSTGGDDKFVKFIHNGDASPRKLGDPTFDEVTNFLSFTQHIQYVKTGSQVFLSDYQGKLCTVIKRVIAVNCHV
;
A
#
# COMPACT_ATOMS: atom_id res chain seq x y z
N MET A 1 13.66 20.70 -6.32
CA MET A 1 12.26 21.19 -6.25
C MET A 1 11.87 21.14 -4.79
N HIS A 2 11.54 22.26 -4.17
CA HIS A 2 11.18 22.33 -2.74
C HIS A 2 9.66 22.50 -2.65
N PHE A 3 8.96 21.55 -2.04
CA PHE A 3 7.52 21.65 -1.82
C PHE A 3 7.25 22.56 -0.61
N SER A 4 6.13 23.27 -0.64
CA SER A 4 5.58 23.88 0.56
C SER A 4 5.01 22.80 1.48
N LEU A 5 4.91 23.13 2.77
CA LEU A 5 4.38 22.22 3.77
C LEU A 5 2.93 21.76 3.46
N GLY A 6 2.10 22.65 2.89
CA GLY A 6 0.75 22.30 2.46
C GLY A 6 0.73 21.36 1.26
N GLU A 7 1.63 21.53 0.29
CA GLU A 7 1.76 20.62 -0.86
C GLU A 7 2.27 19.24 -0.42
N GLU A 8 3.21 19.19 0.51
CA GLU A 8 3.71 17.95 1.09
C GLU A 8 2.63 17.20 1.87
N ALA A 9 1.89 17.90 2.73
CA ALA A 9 0.77 17.34 3.47
C ALA A 9 -0.31 16.75 2.54
N ASN A 10 -0.65 17.47 1.47
CA ASN A 10 -1.60 16.98 0.47
C ASN A 10 -1.09 15.72 -0.22
N ARG A 11 0.19 15.69 -0.67
CA ARG A 11 0.77 14.50 -1.31
C ARG A 11 0.76 13.29 -0.38
N LEU A 12 1.19 13.46 0.87
CA LEU A 12 1.20 12.37 1.84
C LEU A 12 -0.21 11.88 2.18
N HIS A 13 -1.20 12.78 2.23
CA HIS A 13 -2.61 12.39 2.36
C HIS A 13 -3.09 11.52 1.20
N TRP A 14 -2.73 11.87 -0.03
CA TRP A 14 -3.02 11.05 -1.21
C TRP A 14 -2.37 9.66 -1.12
N GLU A 15 -1.09 9.59 -0.75
CA GLU A 15 -0.40 8.30 -0.58
C GLU A 15 -1.00 7.45 0.55
N ALA A 16 -1.38 8.06 1.67
CA ALA A 16 -2.08 7.36 2.76
C ALA A 16 -3.43 6.79 2.30
N ASN A 17 -4.19 7.55 1.50
CA ASN A 17 -5.44 7.07 0.92
C ASN A 17 -5.21 5.91 -0.06
N ILE A 18 -4.16 5.99 -0.88
CA ILE A 18 -3.75 4.90 -1.80
C ILE A 18 -3.49 3.62 -1.00
N LEU A 19 -2.79 3.69 0.12
CA LEU A 19 -2.53 2.54 1.01
C LEU A 19 -3.82 2.03 1.68
N TYR A 20 -4.74 2.91 2.06
CA TYR A 20 -6.05 2.50 2.55
C TYR A 20 -6.84 1.70 1.50
N TRP A 21 -6.94 2.22 0.27
CA TRP A 21 -7.59 1.52 -0.84
C TRP A 21 -6.89 0.19 -1.19
N ALA A 22 -5.61 0.02 -0.85
CA ALA A 22 -4.90 -1.26 -0.94
C ALA A 22 -5.56 -2.35 -0.18
N LYS A 23 -5.77 -2.06 1.10
CA LYS A 23 -6.26 -3.01 2.07
C LYS A 23 -7.67 -3.41 1.69
N VAL A 24 -8.48 -2.43 1.26
CA VAL A 24 -9.84 -2.66 0.77
C VAL A 24 -9.85 -3.53 -0.49
N LEU A 25 -9.02 -3.24 -1.50
CA LEU A 25 -9.00 -4.01 -2.76
C LEU A 25 -8.44 -5.43 -2.58
N LEU A 26 -7.45 -5.62 -1.72
CA LEU A 26 -6.96 -6.96 -1.38
C LEU A 26 -7.98 -7.74 -0.55
N LYS A 27 -8.65 -7.08 0.40
CA LYS A 27 -9.76 -7.68 1.13
C LYS A 27 -10.90 -8.08 0.19
N LEU A 28 -11.27 -7.26 -0.79
CA LEU A 28 -12.24 -7.60 -1.82
C LEU A 28 -11.85 -8.88 -2.57
N THR A 29 -10.55 -9.03 -2.92
CA THR A 29 -10.05 -10.24 -3.55
C THR A 29 -10.18 -11.47 -2.63
N TYR A 30 -9.82 -11.35 -1.35
CA TYR A 30 -9.94 -12.45 -0.40
C TYR A 30 -11.39 -12.82 -0.12
N ASP A 31 -12.28 -11.85 0.09
CA ASP A 31 -13.70 -12.10 0.29
C ASP A 31 -14.30 -12.85 -0.93
N TYR A 32 -13.84 -12.54 -2.15
CA TYR A 32 -14.21 -13.27 -3.35
C TYR A 32 -13.66 -14.71 -3.38
N ILE A 33 -12.38 -14.90 -3.05
CA ILE A 33 -11.76 -16.24 -2.97
C ILE A 33 -12.50 -17.10 -1.95
N ASP A 34 -12.72 -16.57 -0.75
CA ASP A 34 -13.36 -17.29 0.35
C ASP A 34 -14.79 -17.67 -0.03
N HIS A 35 -15.55 -16.76 -0.67
CA HIS A 35 -16.85 -17.08 -1.24
C HIS A 35 -16.77 -18.22 -2.28
N CYS A 36 -15.78 -18.24 -3.17
CA CYS A 36 -15.61 -19.34 -4.12
C CYS A 36 -15.30 -20.68 -3.43
N ILE A 37 -14.49 -20.66 -2.37
CA ILE A 37 -14.15 -21.87 -1.60
C ILE A 37 -15.38 -22.41 -0.87
N ASP A 38 -16.15 -21.54 -0.22
CA ASP A 38 -17.35 -21.93 0.52
C ASP A 38 -18.42 -22.59 -0.38
N ASN A 39 -18.43 -22.25 -1.67
CA ASN A 39 -19.34 -22.80 -2.66
C ASN A 39 -18.75 -23.97 -3.46
N ALA A 40 -17.50 -24.37 -3.20
CA ALA A 40 -16.85 -25.47 -3.88
C ALA A 40 -17.16 -26.81 -3.21
N ASN A 41 -17.32 -27.86 -4.02
CA ASN A 41 -17.53 -29.23 -3.51
C ASN A 41 -16.25 -29.84 -2.91
N GLN A 42 -15.08 -29.24 -3.18
CA GLN A 42 -13.78 -29.71 -2.77
C GLN A 42 -12.91 -28.52 -2.35
N PRO A 43 -12.01 -28.70 -1.36
CA PRO A 43 -11.07 -27.67 -0.98
C PRO A 43 -10.04 -27.41 -2.10
N PRO A 44 -9.37 -26.24 -2.10
CA PRO A 44 -8.31 -25.95 -3.06
C PRO A 44 -7.16 -26.98 -2.94
N LEU A 45 -6.60 -27.39 -4.08
CA LEU A 45 -5.51 -28.36 -4.16
C LEU A 45 -4.12 -27.76 -3.83
N PHE A 46 -4.07 -26.46 -3.57
CA PHE A 46 -2.87 -25.70 -3.27
C PHE A 46 -3.16 -24.70 -2.15
N GLU A 47 -2.12 -24.29 -1.44
CA GLU A 47 -2.24 -23.25 -0.43
C GLU A 47 -2.39 -21.89 -1.10
N ILE A 48 -3.41 -21.13 -0.71
CA ILE A 48 -3.62 -19.80 -1.26
C ILE A 48 -2.79 -18.81 -0.44
N PRO A 49 -1.87 -18.05 -1.08
CA PRO A 49 -1.08 -17.04 -0.36
C PRO A 49 -1.97 -16.05 0.39
N ARG A 50 -1.69 -15.87 1.69
CA ARG A 50 -2.34 -14.87 2.56
C ARG A 50 -1.37 -13.73 2.84
N LEU A 51 -1.41 -12.73 1.98
CA LEU A 51 -0.58 -11.53 2.01
C LEU A 51 -1.32 -10.39 2.70
N CYS A 52 -0.56 -9.43 3.23
CA CYS A 52 -1.10 -8.20 3.79
C CYS A 52 -0.29 -6.97 3.35
N PHE A 53 -0.93 -5.80 3.38
CA PHE A 53 -0.21 -4.53 3.28
C PHE A 53 0.26 -4.07 4.65
N VAL A 54 1.46 -3.50 4.68
CA VAL A 54 2.00 -2.80 5.85
C VAL A 54 1.00 -1.80 6.43
N ASP A 55 1.03 -1.63 7.75
CA ASP A 55 0.37 -0.49 8.37
C ASP A 55 1.09 0.82 8.03
N ALA A 56 0.31 1.84 7.72
CA ALA A 56 0.84 3.16 7.38
C ALA A 56 -0.02 4.24 8.03
N ARG A 57 0.63 5.30 8.54
CA ARG A 57 -0.02 6.38 9.27
C ARG A 57 0.60 7.73 8.91
N LEU A 58 -0.23 8.76 8.84
CA LEU A 58 0.23 10.14 8.76
C LEU A 58 0.65 10.60 10.16
N LEU A 59 1.89 11.05 10.28
CA LEU A 59 2.42 11.68 11.47
C LEU A 59 2.55 13.18 11.23
N VAL A 60 2.10 13.97 12.18
CA VAL A 60 2.16 15.43 12.12
C VAL A 60 3.08 15.90 13.24
N GLY A 61 4.23 16.48 12.87
CA GLY A 61 5.16 17.12 13.77
C GLY A 61 4.70 18.54 14.07
N PHE A 62 4.68 18.90 15.35
CA PHE A 62 4.43 20.26 15.81
C PHE A 62 5.74 20.85 16.32
N SER A 63 6.04 22.09 15.93
CA SER A 63 7.11 22.84 16.58
C SER A 63 6.54 23.54 17.81
N GLU A 64 7.03 23.17 18.99
CA GLU A 64 6.90 24.03 20.15
C GLU A 64 7.88 25.20 19.98
N GLY A 65 7.35 26.41 19.87
CA GLY A 65 8.15 27.62 20.01
C GLY A 65 7.91 28.23 21.39
N PRO A 66 8.88 28.22 22.32
CA PRO A 66 8.88 29.19 23.39
C PRO A 66 9.42 30.52 22.86
N LEU A 67 8.72 31.62 23.10
CA LEU A 67 9.39 32.91 23.26
C LEU A 67 9.71 33.06 24.75
N PRO A 68 10.96 32.89 25.20
CA PRO A 68 11.34 33.20 26.58
C PRO A 68 11.50 34.71 26.80
N ASN A 69 10.65 35.55 26.15
CA ASN A 69 10.54 37.00 26.36
C ASN A 69 9.28 37.54 25.64
N ALA A 70 8.09 37.09 26.00
CA ALA A 70 6.87 37.81 25.64
C ALA A 70 6.62 38.92 26.67
N GLY A 71 7.29 40.05 26.46
CA GLY A 71 6.81 41.32 26.97
C GLY A 71 5.35 41.51 26.52
N ALA A 72 4.53 41.99 27.44
CA ALA A 72 3.08 42.08 27.33
C ALA A 72 2.62 42.94 26.14
N SER A 73 2.52 42.35 24.94
CA SER A 73 1.60 42.73 23.84
C SER A 73 2.03 42.02 22.56
N GLY A 74 1.40 40.92 22.19
CA GLY A 74 1.65 40.28 20.88
C GLY A 74 0.91 38.97 20.74
N LYS A 75 0.04 38.88 19.73
CA LYS A 75 -0.77 37.69 19.40
C LYS A 75 0.07 36.41 19.49
N GLN A 76 -0.34 35.54 20.41
CA GLN A 76 0.17 34.19 20.58
C GLN A 76 0.03 33.45 19.24
N LYS A 77 1.13 33.24 18.51
CA LYS A 77 1.12 32.33 17.36
C LYS A 77 0.97 30.93 17.94
N SER A 78 -0.24 30.37 17.82
CA SER A 78 -0.49 28.96 18.11
C SER A 78 0.59 28.11 17.41
N GLY A 79 1.22 27.18 18.13
CA GLY A 79 2.21 26.28 17.57
C GLY A 79 1.72 25.70 16.25
N GLY A 80 2.41 26.05 15.17
CA GLY A 80 2.08 25.56 13.84
C GLY A 80 2.62 24.15 13.66
N PHE A 81 1.90 23.32 12.93
CA PHE A 81 2.48 22.07 12.47
C PHE A 81 3.68 22.39 11.55
N SER A 82 4.79 21.70 11.74
CA SER A 82 6.08 21.98 11.11
C SER A 82 6.49 20.93 10.08
N SER A 83 5.95 19.72 10.16
CA SER A 83 6.30 18.61 9.27
C SER A 83 5.25 17.51 9.23
N VAL A 84 5.03 16.88 8.08
CA VAL A 84 4.17 15.68 7.93
C VAL A 84 5.06 14.56 7.44
N TYR A 85 4.82 13.35 7.95
CA TYR A 85 5.46 12.15 7.47
C TYR A 85 4.41 11.08 7.20
N LEU A 86 4.66 10.22 6.22
CA LEU A 86 3.98 8.93 6.12
C LEU A 86 4.91 7.90 6.76
N ALA A 87 4.49 7.36 7.90
CA ALA A 87 5.23 6.30 8.58
C ALA A 87 4.61 4.96 8.22
N GLU A 88 5.44 4.02 7.78
CA GLU A 88 5.05 2.65 7.43
C GLU A 88 5.66 1.66 8.40
N GLU A 89 5.00 0.53 8.60
CA GLU A 89 5.51 -0.60 9.37
C GLU A 89 6.80 -1.13 8.74
N VAL A 90 7.82 -1.33 9.57
CA VAL A 90 9.11 -1.85 9.14
C VAL A 90 8.99 -3.36 8.89
N ILE A 91 9.20 -3.77 7.65
CA ILE A 91 9.26 -5.20 7.29
C ILE A 91 10.62 -5.76 7.74
N THR A 92 10.66 -6.35 8.93
CA THR A 92 11.85 -7.02 9.45
C THR A 92 12.16 -8.30 8.67
N SER A 93 13.43 -8.71 8.60
CA SER A 93 13.79 -10.00 8.01
C SER A 93 13.82 -11.04 9.12
N THR A 94 13.08 -12.13 8.99
CA THR A 94 13.07 -13.23 9.98
C THR A 94 14.18 -14.25 9.77
N GLY A 95 15.09 -14.02 8.82
CA GLY A 95 16.27 -14.85 8.52
C GLY A 95 16.11 -15.63 7.21
N GLY A 96 17.21 -15.81 6.48
CA GLY A 96 17.31 -16.60 5.23
C GLY A 96 16.62 -15.98 3.99
N ASP A 97 17.41 -15.52 3.02
CA ASP A 97 17.03 -15.00 1.68
C ASP A 97 15.75 -14.12 1.55
N ASP A 98 15.48 -13.34 2.58
CA ASP A 98 14.32 -12.46 2.74
C ASP A 98 14.49 -11.13 1.95
N LYS A 99 14.61 -11.26 0.62
CA LYS A 99 14.85 -10.14 -0.29
C LYS A 99 13.58 -9.32 -0.48
N PHE A 100 13.70 -8.00 -0.37
CA PHE A 100 12.65 -7.09 -0.82
C PHE A 100 12.65 -7.09 -2.35
N VAL A 101 11.60 -7.63 -2.96
CA VAL A 101 11.50 -7.79 -4.41
C VAL A 101 10.34 -6.98 -4.96
N LYS A 102 10.42 -6.67 -6.24
CA LYS A 102 9.30 -6.13 -7.01
C LYS A 102 8.69 -7.26 -7.83
N PHE A 103 7.50 -7.68 -7.44
CA PHE A 103 6.73 -8.77 -8.03
C PHE A 103 6.08 -8.32 -9.36
N ILE A 104 5.40 -7.18 -9.37
CA ILE A 104 4.71 -6.65 -10.56
C ILE A 104 5.22 -5.25 -10.90
N HIS A 105 5.38 -4.97 -12.19
CA HIS A 105 5.84 -3.66 -12.67
C HIS A 105 4.68 -2.73 -12.98
N ASN A 106 4.85 -1.42 -12.76
CA ASN A 106 3.82 -0.42 -13.09
C ASN A 106 3.48 -0.32 -14.58
N GLY A 107 4.41 -0.70 -15.45
CA GLY A 107 4.27 -0.62 -16.90
C GLY A 107 3.90 -1.95 -17.57
N ASP A 108 3.80 -3.04 -16.82
CA ASP A 108 3.51 -4.37 -17.35
C ASP A 108 2.77 -5.21 -16.31
N ALA A 109 1.58 -5.69 -16.67
CA ALA A 109 0.76 -6.54 -15.81
C ALA A 109 1.26 -8.01 -15.77
N SER A 110 2.28 -8.34 -16.56
CA SER A 110 2.86 -9.67 -16.60
C SER A 110 3.59 -10.01 -15.29
N PRO A 111 3.37 -11.21 -14.72
CA PRO A 111 4.14 -11.69 -13.58
C PRO A 111 5.64 -11.71 -13.90
N ARG A 112 6.46 -11.08 -13.06
CA ARG A 112 7.92 -11.18 -13.18
C ARG A 112 8.39 -12.57 -12.75
N LYS A 113 9.21 -13.22 -13.59
CA LYS A 113 9.95 -14.43 -13.18
C LYS A 113 11.13 -14.03 -12.30
N LEU A 114 11.09 -14.41 -11.04
CA LEU A 114 12.12 -14.14 -10.04
C LEU A 114 13.11 -15.31 -9.90
N GLY A 115 12.77 -16.49 -10.42
CA GLY A 115 13.66 -17.65 -10.45
C GLY A 115 13.70 -18.43 -9.13
N ASP A 116 12.83 -18.07 -8.19
CA ASP A 116 12.54 -18.82 -6.97
C ASP A 116 11.06 -19.26 -7.03
N PRO A 117 10.75 -20.55 -6.85
CA PRO A 117 9.38 -21.06 -6.99
C PRO A 117 8.36 -20.39 -6.06
N THR A 118 8.77 -20.05 -4.84
CA THR A 118 7.88 -19.43 -3.84
C THR A 118 7.56 -17.99 -4.25
N PHE A 119 8.58 -17.25 -4.67
CA PHE A 119 8.40 -15.89 -5.17
C PHE A 119 7.59 -15.88 -6.48
N ASP A 120 7.81 -16.85 -7.37
CA ASP A 120 7.05 -16.97 -8.62
C ASP A 120 5.57 -17.29 -8.36
N GLU A 121 5.28 -18.16 -7.38
CA GLU A 121 3.91 -18.44 -6.93
C GLU A 121 3.21 -17.20 -6.38
N VAL A 122 3.87 -16.46 -5.49
CA VAL A 122 3.36 -15.17 -4.97
C VAL A 122 3.14 -14.17 -6.09
N THR A 123 4.06 -14.09 -7.07
CA THR A 123 3.93 -13.20 -8.23
C THR A 123 2.69 -13.54 -9.06
N ASN A 124 2.45 -14.83 -9.34
CA ASN A 124 1.28 -15.29 -10.08
C ASN A 124 -0.02 -15.00 -9.31
N PHE A 125 -0.03 -15.26 -8.01
CA PHE A 125 -1.15 -14.92 -7.14
C PHE A 125 -1.45 -13.41 -7.17
N LEU A 126 -0.41 -12.58 -7.09
CA LEU A 126 -0.57 -11.12 -7.17
C LEU A 126 -1.16 -10.69 -8.51
N SER A 127 -0.73 -11.26 -9.64
CA SER A 127 -1.35 -11.01 -10.95
C SER A 127 -2.83 -11.43 -10.99
N PHE A 128 -3.16 -12.57 -10.39
CA PHE A 128 -4.57 -12.98 -10.20
C PHE A 128 -5.36 -11.94 -9.40
N THR A 129 -4.80 -11.36 -8.34
CA THR A 129 -5.49 -10.31 -7.58
C THR A 129 -5.82 -9.08 -8.43
N GLN A 130 -4.91 -8.67 -9.34
CA GLN A 130 -5.15 -7.55 -10.26
C GLN A 130 -6.35 -7.85 -11.16
N HIS A 131 -6.43 -9.07 -11.69
CA HIS A 131 -7.54 -9.50 -12.53
C HIS A 131 -8.88 -9.44 -11.78
N ILE A 132 -8.95 -10.00 -10.57
CA ILE A 132 -10.17 -9.96 -9.75
C ILE A 132 -10.57 -8.53 -9.43
N GLN A 133 -9.63 -7.68 -9.02
CA GLN A 133 -9.91 -6.27 -8.71
C GLN A 133 -10.46 -5.52 -9.92
N TYR A 134 -9.84 -5.70 -11.10
CA TYR A 134 -10.29 -5.08 -12.34
C TYR A 134 -11.71 -5.52 -12.69
N VAL A 135 -11.99 -6.82 -12.66
CA VAL A 135 -13.34 -7.36 -12.97
C VAL A 135 -14.37 -6.89 -11.94
N LYS A 136 -14.08 -6.99 -10.65
CA LYS A 136 -15.04 -6.69 -9.57
C LYS A 136 -15.32 -5.21 -9.40
N THR A 137 -14.43 -4.34 -9.87
CA THR A 137 -14.63 -2.88 -9.84
C THR A 137 -15.23 -2.35 -11.14
N GLY A 138 -15.65 -3.23 -12.06
CA GLY A 138 -16.20 -2.81 -13.35
C GLY A 138 -15.16 -2.12 -14.23
N SER A 139 -13.93 -2.66 -14.23
CA SER A 139 -12.80 -2.18 -15.04
C SER A 139 -12.25 -0.80 -14.63
N GLN A 140 -12.50 -0.34 -13.40
CA GLN A 140 -12.11 1.01 -12.95
C GLN A 140 -10.78 1.07 -12.21
N VAL A 141 -10.45 0.02 -11.44
CA VAL A 141 -9.24 0.07 -10.60
C VAL A 141 -8.67 -1.31 -10.34
N PHE A 142 -7.35 -1.38 -10.31
CA PHE A 142 -6.60 -2.52 -9.77
C PHE A 142 -5.30 -2.01 -9.14
N LEU A 143 -4.67 -2.87 -8.35
CA LEU A 143 -3.39 -2.57 -7.73
C LEU A 143 -2.25 -2.99 -8.65
N SER A 144 -1.18 -2.20 -8.69
CA SER A 144 0.06 -2.60 -9.37
C SER A 144 1.25 -2.26 -8.47
N ASP A 145 2.45 -2.32 -9.01
CA ASP A 145 3.69 -2.03 -8.28
C ASP A 145 3.88 -2.89 -7.03
N TYR A 146 3.37 -4.12 -7.05
CA TYR A 146 3.52 -4.98 -5.89
C TYR A 146 5.00 -5.23 -5.62
N GLN A 147 5.44 -4.84 -4.43
CA GLN A 147 6.81 -4.98 -3.97
C GLN A 147 6.84 -5.27 -2.49
N GLY A 148 7.77 -6.07 -1.99
CA GLY A 148 7.74 -6.50 -0.60
C GLY A 148 8.54 -7.75 -0.37
N LYS A 149 8.19 -8.48 0.69
CA LYS A 149 8.70 -9.80 1.01
C LYS A 149 7.58 -10.84 0.91
N LEU A 150 7.91 -12.12 0.99
CA LEU A 150 6.96 -13.22 0.76
C LEU A 150 5.67 -13.13 1.58
N CYS A 151 5.71 -12.62 2.82
CA CYS A 151 4.54 -12.52 3.69
C CYS A 151 3.90 -11.12 3.70
N THR A 152 4.58 -10.09 3.19
CA THR A 152 4.15 -8.69 3.34
C THR A 152 4.43 -7.91 2.08
N VAL A 153 3.39 -7.28 1.55
CA VAL A 153 3.45 -6.47 0.34
C VAL A 153 3.31 -4.98 0.65
N ILE A 154 3.91 -4.17 -0.20
CA ILE A 154 3.81 -2.72 -0.34
C ILE A 154 3.41 -2.48 -1.80
N LYS A 155 2.75 -1.36 -2.09
CA LYS A 155 2.17 -1.18 -3.41
C LYS A 155 1.98 0.27 -3.84
N ARG A 156 1.49 0.39 -5.07
CA ARG A 156 0.85 1.58 -5.63
C ARG A 156 -0.55 1.22 -6.16
N VAL A 157 -1.54 2.10 -5.98
CA VAL A 157 -2.82 1.99 -6.72
C VAL A 157 -2.57 2.52 -8.12
N ILE A 158 -3.00 1.78 -9.14
CA ILE A 158 -3.22 2.36 -10.47
C ILE A 158 -4.74 2.41 -10.69
N ALA A 159 -5.31 3.61 -10.60
CA ALA A 159 -6.65 3.84 -11.12
C ALA A 159 -6.52 3.91 -12.65
N VAL A 160 -6.75 2.79 -13.34
CA VAL A 160 -6.89 2.84 -14.79
C VAL A 160 -8.34 3.21 -15.06
N ASN A 161 -8.57 4.48 -15.39
CA ASN A 161 -9.79 4.90 -16.08
C ASN A 161 -9.77 4.27 -17.49
N CYS A 162 -10.05 2.98 -17.57
CA CYS A 162 -10.34 2.30 -18.83
C CYS A 162 -11.73 2.76 -19.27
N HIS A 163 -11.82 3.93 -19.89
CA HIS A 163 -12.92 4.16 -20.84
C HIS A 163 -12.68 3.21 -22.00
N VAL A 164 -13.40 2.09 -22.01
CA VAL A 164 -13.58 1.24 -23.20
C VAL A 164 -14.56 1.92 -24.14
#